data_AF-A0A1S3EIQ9-F1
#
_entry.id   AF-A0A1S3EIQ9-F1
#
_cell.length_a   1.000
_cell.length_b   1.000
_cell.length_c   1.000
_cell.angle_alpha   90.00
_cell.angle_beta   90.00
_cell.angle_gamma   90.00
#
_symmetry.space_group_name_H-M   'P 1'
#
loop_
_entity.id
_entity.type
_entity.pdbx_description
1 polymer ?
#
loop_
_entity_poly.entity_id
_entity_poly.type
_entity_poly.pdbx_seq_one_letter_code
_entity_poly.pdbx_strand_id
1 'polypeptide(L)'
;MDARITRVEERLGRVEDSIESLRDFIGSEIQRALTAVQDNITAWAGSSVYYLLNLWSKSVTSVRYLKSDKPNLLEEYVPKVIECFVSSRFDSLQSELSDELGEDPLDNVEVLQDQLEFFPYLCRFQYEGCSSYLMKIVEPIMQSYMKEANLQIPMDSYELSITESKLAWFTHIVAAILKTKQMSGFSGESHEILDAEISACVLQLVNISDSGIHNKVYEYSRIKFGVSYNI
;
A
#
# COMPACT_ATOMS: atom_id res chain seq x y z
N MET A 1 42.01 31.88 23.21
CA MET A 1 40.61 31.62 22.77
C MET A 1 40.56 30.50 21.74
N ASP A 2 41.61 30.34 20.92
CA ASP A 2 41.72 29.32 19.86
C ASP A 2 41.61 27.86 20.29
N ALA A 3 42.33 27.42 21.33
CA ALA A 3 42.40 25.99 21.66
C ALA A 3 41.05 25.36 22.06
N ARG A 4 40.05 26.18 22.45
CA ARG A 4 38.69 25.71 22.72
C ARG A 4 37.84 25.63 21.45
N ILE A 5 38.06 26.52 20.49
CA ILE A 5 37.34 26.56 19.21
C ILE A 5 37.82 25.39 18.34
N THR A 6 39.13 25.18 18.21
CA THR A 6 39.71 24.05 17.48
C THR A 6 39.24 22.70 18.02
N ARG A 7 39.08 22.58 19.34
CA ARG A 7 38.60 21.34 19.99
C ARG A 7 37.09 21.12 19.82
N VAL A 8 36.32 22.18 19.56
CA VAL A 8 34.89 22.09 19.21
C VAL A 8 34.75 21.72 17.74
N GLU A 9 35.54 22.31 16.85
CA GLU A 9 35.57 21.98 15.42
C GLU A 9 36.00 20.51 15.18
N GLU A 10 37.03 20.02 15.87
CA GLU A 10 37.41 18.59 15.82
C GLU A 10 36.30 17.65 16.32
N ARG A 11 35.52 18.08 17.32
CA ARG A 11 34.39 17.30 17.83
C ARG A 11 33.20 17.35 16.88
N LEU A 12 32.99 18.47 16.20
CA LEU A 12 31.94 18.64 15.19
C LEU A 12 32.24 17.75 13.98
N GLY A 13 33.46 17.82 13.44
CA GLY A 13 33.86 16.99 12.29
C GLY A 13 33.79 15.50 12.59
N ARG A 14 34.16 15.07 13.80
CA ARG A 14 34.04 13.65 14.21
C ARG A 14 32.59 13.17 14.33
N VAL A 15 31.66 14.07 14.68
CA VAL A 15 30.23 13.78 14.71
C VAL A 15 29.68 13.71 13.29
N GLU A 16 30.08 14.62 12.40
CA GLU A 16 29.70 14.61 10.99
C GLU A 16 30.19 13.34 10.28
N ASP A 17 31.45 12.93 10.49
CA ASP A 17 32.00 11.67 9.96
C ASP A 17 31.23 10.44 10.46
N SER A 18 30.81 10.46 11.73
CA SER A 18 30.03 9.36 12.32
C SER A 18 28.61 9.29 11.72
N ILE A 19 28.00 10.44 11.41
CA ILE A 19 26.70 10.52 10.74
C ILE A 19 26.82 10.01 9.29
N GLU A 20 27.88 10.40 8.59
CA GLU A 20 28.15 9.98 7.22
C GLU A 20 28.40 8.46 7.14
N SER A 21 29.18 7.91 8.08
CA SER A 21 29.40 6.46 8.19
C SER A 21 28.13 5.67 8.51
N LEU A 22 27.29 6.16 9.43
CA LEU A 22 26.00 5.55 9.73
C LEU A 22 25.06 5.58 8.52
N ARG A 23 25.04 6.69 7.77
CA ARG A 23 24.24 6.83 6.55
C ARG A 23 24.67 5.83 5.48
N ASP A 24 25.98 5.69 5.25
CA ASP A 24 26.49 4.77 4.24
C ASP A 24 26.25 3.30 4.65
N PHE A 25 26.37 2.98 5.93
CA PHE A 25 25.99 1.67 6.48
C PHE A 25 24.51 1.37 6.26
N ILE A 26 23.61 2.30 6.62
CA ILE A 26 22.16 2.18 6.39
C ILE A 26 21.87 1.99 4.89
N GLY A 27 22.49 2.80 4.03
CA GLY A 27 22.37 2.68 2.57
C GLY A 27 22.76 1.30 2.03
N SER A 28 23.86 0.73 2.55
CA SER A 28 24.32 -0.60 2.14
C SER A 28 23.39 -1.73 2.57
N GLU A 29 22.82 -1.66 3.78
CA GLU A 29 21.85 -2.64 4.28
C GLU A 29 20.51 -2.54 3.52
N ILE A 30 20.10 -1.33 3.13
CA ILE A 30 18.94 -1.10 2.27
C ILE A 30 19.13 -1.78 0.91
N GLN A 31 20.30 -1.61 0.29
CA GLN A 31 20.59 -2.24 -1.00
C GLN A 31 20.53 -3.77 -0.93
N ARG A 32 21.06 -4.35 0.15
CA ARG A 32 21.03 -5.80 0.40
C ARG A 32 19.61 -6.31 0.64
N ALA A 33 18.82 -5.57 1.41
CA ALA A 33 17.40 -5.84 1.63
C ALA A 33 16.62 -5.83 0.31
N LEU A 34 16.88 -4.85 -0.57
CA LEU A 34 16.25 -4.75 -1.89
C LEU A 34 16.59 -5.91 -2.80
N THR A 35 17.86 -6.32 -2.89
CA THR A 35 18.23 -7.51 -3.66
C THR A 35 17.54 -8.75 -3.11
N ALA A 36 17.46 -8.89 -1.78
CA ALA A 36 16.76 -10.00 -1.15
C ALA A 36 15.25 -10.00 -1.42
N VAL A 37 14.61 -8.81 -1.43
CA VAL A 37 13.18 -8.63 -1.75
C VAL A 37 12.93 -8.94 -3.23
N GLN A 38 13.73 -8.38 -4.14
CA GLN A 38 13.62 -8.59 -5.58
C GLN A 38 13.81 -10.07 -5.97
N ASP A 39 14.71 -10.78 -5.29
CA ASP A 39 15.02 -12.19 -5.57
C ASP A 39 14.02 -13.16 -4.91
N ASN A 40 13.25 -12.75 -3.89
CA ASN A 40 12.29 -13.59 -3.16
C ASN A 40 10.84 -13.07 -3.21
N ILE A 41 10.45 -12.50 -4.36
CA ILE A 41 9.13 -11.88 -4.63
C ILE A 41 7.93 -12.81 -4.43
N THR A 42 8.10 -14.14 -4.37
CA THR A 42 6.98 -15.10 -4.28
C THR A 42 6.74 -15.65 -2.87
N ALA A 43 7.56 -15.28 -1.87
CA ALA A 43 7.56 -15.89 -0.54
C ALA A 43 7.12 -14.95 0.60
N TRP A 44 6.33 -13.91 0.30
CA TRP A 44 5.83 -12.94 1.30
C TRP A 44 5.09 -13.60 2.47
N ALA A 45 4.47 -14.77 2.22
CA ALA A 45 3.76 -15.55 3.23
C ALA A 45 4.69 -16.25 4.26
N GLY A 46 6.01 -16.27 4.05
CA GLY A 46 6.98 -17.04 4.84
C GLY A 46 8.06 -16.21 5.53
N SER A 47 7.67 -15.47 6.58
CA SER A 47 8.43 -15.23 7.82
C SER A 47 9.76 -14.44 7.86
N SER A 48 10.37 -13.92 6.78
CA SER A 48 11.60 -13.10 6.91
C SER A 48 11.55 -11.72 6.23
N VAL A 49 10.93 -11.65 5.05
CA VAL A 49 10.76 -10.39 4.29
C VAL A 49 9.93 -9.38 5.09
N TYR A 50 8.88 -9.84 5.79
CA TYR A 50 8.06 -9.00 6.66
C TYR A 50 8.86 -8.29 7.76
N TYR A 51 9.66 -9.04 8.53
CA TYR A 51 10.47 -8.45 9.59
C TYR A 51 11.50 -7.47 9.06
N LEU A 52 12.06 -7.76 7.88
CA LEU A 52 13.00 -6.88 7.21
C LEU A 52 12.33 -5.58 6.77
N LEU A 53 11.12 -5.63 6.20
CA LEU A 53 10.36 -4.44 5.82
C LEU A 53 9.90 -3.63 7.04
N ASN A 54 9.53 -4.29 8.13
CA ASN A 54 9.18 -3.61 9.38
C ASN A 54 10.42 -3.00 10.07
N LEU A 55 11.59 -3.62 9.95
CA LEU A 55 12.85 -3.00 10.37
C LEU A 55 13.18 -1.81 9.46
N TRP A 56 12.96 -1.96 8.15
CA TRP A 56 13.22 -0.93 7.17
C TRP A 56 12.32 0.30 7.36
N SER A 57 11.03 0.11 7.66
CA SER A 57 10.09 1.20 7.95
C SER A 57 10.55 2.06 9.14
N LYS A 58 11.12 1.43 10.18
CA LYS A 58 11.71 2.09 11.35
C LYS A 58 13.03 2.82 11.01
N SER A 59 13.82 2.29 10.08
CA SER A 59 15.02 2.97 9.58
C SER A 59 14.68 4.19 8.73
N VAL A 60 13.71 4.08 7.82
CA VAL A 60 13.24 5.16 6.94
C VAL A 60 12.66 6.32 7.74
N THR A 61 11.92 6.05 8.83
CA THR A 61 11.43 7.09 9.74
C THR A 61 12.56 7.81 10.48
N SER A 62 13.67 7.13 10.77
CA SER A 62 14.87 7.73 11.38
C SER A 62 15.66 8.61 10.40
N VAL A 63 15.69 8.26 9.11
CA VAL A 63 16.43 9.00 8.07
C VAL A 63 15.79 10.36 7.74
N ARG A 64 14.47 10.55 7.94
CA ARG A 64 13.81 11.86 7.71
C ARG A 64 14.37 13.01 8.56
N TYR A 65 15.00 12.69 9.67
CA TYR A 65 15.63 13.66 10.55
C TYR A 65 17.05 14.04 10.09
N LEU A 66 17.63 13.27 9.16
CA LEU A 66 18.93 13.52 8.55
C LEU A 66 18.71 14.37 7.29
N LYS A 67 18.59 15.69 7.46
CA LYS A 67 18.60 16.62 6.32
C LYS A 67 19.94 16.51 5.59
N SER A 68 19.94 15.88 4.42
CA SER A 68 21.12 15.76 3.55
C SER A 68 20.75 16.20 2.14
N ASP A 69 21.62 16.98 1.50
CA ASP A 69 21.45 17.60 0.18
C ASP A 69 21.71 16.62 -0.99
N LYS A 70 21.77 15.31 -0.70
CA LYS A 70 22.01 14.24 -1.68
C LYS A 70 20.71 13.46 -1.91
N PRO A 71 20.41 13.03 -3.15
CA PRO A 71 19.20 12.27 -3.45
C PRO A 71 19.17 11.03 -2.55
N ASN A 72 18.15 10.94 -1.70
CA ASN A 72 17.99 9.82 -0.81
C ASN A 72 17.67 8.61 -1.68
N LEU A 73 18.59 7.65 -1.73
CA LEU A 73 18.40 6.38 -2.43
C LEU A 73 17.07 5.69 -2.01
N LEU A 74 16.62 5.97 -0.79
CA LEU A 74 15.31 5.60 -0.24
C LEU A 74 14.11 6.17 -1.00
N GLU A 75 14.18 7.41 -1.49
CA GLU A 75 13.08 8.05 -2.23
C GLU A 75 12.81 7.34 -3.56
N GLU A 76 13.83 6.72 -4.15
CA GLU A 76 13.69 5.93 -5.38
C GLU A 76 13.14 4.53 -5.11
N TYR A 77 13.54 3.90 -4.00
CA TYR A 77 13.22 2.50 -3.74
C TYR A 77 11.92 2.27 -3.00
N VAL A 78 11.50 3.22 -2.14
CA VAL A 78 10.23 3.13 -1.40
C VAL A 78 9.03 2.88 -2.33
N PRO A 79 8.83 3.68 -3.40
CA PRO A 79 7.76 3.40 -4.35
C PRO A 79 7.86 1.99 -4.93
N LYS A 80 9.03 1.58 -5.44
CA LYS A 80 9.23 0.26 -6.07
C LYS A 80 8.88 -0.91 -5.15
N VAL A 81 9.22 -0.84 -3.86
CA VAL A 81 8.86 -1.88 -2.88
C VAL A 81 7.35 -1.96 -2.69
N ILE A 82 6.68 -0.81 -2.60
CA ILE A 82 5.22 -0.73 -2.53
C ILE A 82 4.60 -1.29 -3.81
N GLU A 83 5.15 -0.96 -4.98
CA GLU A 83 4.67 -1.47 -6.25
C GLU A 83 4.77 -3.00 -6.31
N CYS A 84 5.95 -3.55 -6.03
CA CYS A 84 6.16 -4.98 -6.04
C CYS A 84 5.28 -5.72 -5.02
N PHE A 85 5.06 -5.14 -3.83
CA PHE A 85 4.17 -5.72 -2.84
C PHE A 85 2.73 -5.84 -3.35
N VAL A 86 2.17 -4.72 -3.82
CA VAL A 86 0.77 -4.66 -4.24
C VAL A 86 0.55 -5.55 -5.47
N SER A 87 1.45 -5.50 -6.45
CA SER A 87 1.34 -6.37 -7.64
C SER A 87 1.42 -7.85 -7.27
N SER A 88 2.39 -8.23 -6.43
CA SER A 88 2.56 -9.61 -5.98
C SER A 88 1.33 -10.13 -5.24
N ARG A 89 0.75 -9.31 -4.34
CA ARG A 89 -0.49 -9.68 -3.64
C ARG A 89 -1.66 -9.83 -4.60
N PHE A 90 -1.83 -8.92 -5.55
CA PHE A 90 -2.94 -8.98 -6.52
C PHE A 90 -2.83 -10.17 -7.48
N ASP A 91 -1.61 -10.57 -7.84
CA ASP A 91 -1.36 -11.76 -8.65
C ASP A 91 -1.62 -13.05 -7.83
N SER A 92 -1.22 -13.06 -6.56
CA SER A 92 -1.44 -14.20 -5.65
C SER A 92 -2.93 -14.49 -5.42
N LEU A 93 -3.78 -13.46 -5.34
CA LEU A 93 -5.24 -13.61 -5.17
C LEU A 93 -5.88 -14.46 -6.26
N GLN A 94 -5.35 -14.40 -7.49
CA GLN A 94 -5.86 -15.22 -8.59
C GLN A 94 -5.54 -16.71 -8.40
N SER A 95 -4.43 -17.03 -7.72
CA SER A 95 -4.04 -18.40 -7.37
C SER A 95 -4.72 -18.90 -6.10
N GLU A 96 -4.87 -18.04 -5.08
CA GLU A 96 -5.49 -18.34 -3.79
C GLU A 96 -6.99 -18.68 -3.96
N LEU A 97 -7.73 -17.93 -4.79
CA LEU A 97 -9.15 -18.19 -5.06
C LEU A 97 -9.41 -19.45 -5.89
N SER A 98 -8.40 -19.98 -6.60
CA SER A 98 -8.50 -21.25 -7.34
C SER A 98 -8.28 -22.47 -6.46
N ASP A 99 -7.66 -22.30 -5.28
CA ASP A 99 -7.28 -23.40 -4.39
C ASP A 99 -8.25 -23.40 -3.19
N GLU A 100 -9.29 -24.26 -3.23
CA GLU A 100 -10.36 -24.37 -2.20
C GLU A 100 -9.86 -24.64 -0.76
N LEU A 101 -8.56 -24.83 -0.56
CA LEU A 101 -7.89 -25.11 0.72
C LEU A 101 -7.14 -23.91 1.31
N GLY A 102 -7.08 -22.77 0.60
CA GLY A 102 -6.46 -21.55 1.10
C GLY A 102 -7.38 -20.77 2.04
N GLU A 103 -6.90 -20.48 3.25
CA GLU A 103 -7.55 -19.51 4.14
C GLU A 103 -7.50 -18.13 3.47
N ASP A 104 -8.65 -17.51 3.17
CA ASP A 104 -8.69 -16.17 2.59
C ASP A 104 -8.11 -15.17 3.61
N PRO A 105 -7.01 -14.47 3.30
CA PRO A 105 -6.46 -13.47 4.22
C PRO A 105 -7.42 -12.29 4.49
N LEU A 106 -8.48 -12.11 3.70
CA LEU A 106 -9.58 -11.20 4.01
C LEU A 106 -10.46 -11.69 5.19
N ASP A 107 -10.52 -13.00 5.44
CA ASP A 107 -11.26 -13.57 6.57
C ASP A 107 -10.57 -13.30 7.92
N ASN A 108 -9.27 -13.00 7.90
CA ASN A 108 -8.49 -12.66 9.08
C ASN A 108 -7.92 -11.24 9.03
N VAL A 109 -8.77 -10.29 9.45
CA VAL A 109 -8.45 -8.86 9.53
C VAL A 109 -7.23 -8.57 10.41
N GLU A 110 -6.96 -9.36 11.45
CA GLU A 110 -5.79 -9.16 12.32
C GLU A 110 -4.49 -9.48 11.56
N VAL A 111 -4.44 -10.63 10.87
CA VAL A 111 -3.29 -11.03 10.05
C VAL A 111 -3.06 -10.03 8.91
N LEU A 112 -4.14 -9.54 8.30
CA LEU A 112 -4.08 -8.52 7.27
C LEU A 112 -3.47 -7.21 7.79
N GLN A 113 -3.89 -6.76 8.97
CA GLN A 113 -3.34 -5.55 9.59
C GLN A 113 -1.87 -5.70 9.95
N ASP A 114 -1.47 -6.86 10.46
CA ASP A 114 -0.08 -7.16 10.76
C ASP A 114 0.77 -7.09 9.48
N GLN A 115 0.33 -7.74 8.39
CA GLN A 115 1.04 -7.66 7.10
C GLN A 115 1.16 -6.23 6.57
N LEU A 116 0.20 -5.36 6.88
CA LEU A 116 0.22 -3.96 6.47
C LEU A 116 0.92 -3.03 7.46
N GLU A 117 1.46 -3.51 8.59
CA GLU A 117 2.05 -2.65 9.63
C GLU A 117 3.15 -1.72 9.08
N PHE A 118 4.02 -2.24 8.22
CA PHE A 118 5.13 -1.47 7.65
C PHE A 118 4.67 -0.47 6.57
N PHE A 119 3.53 -0.75 5.91
CA PHE A 119 3.13 -0.12 4.66
C PHE A 119 2.89 1.40 4.79
N PRO A 120 2.14 1.90 5.80
CA PRO A 120 1.90 3.33 5.93
C PRO A 120 3.16 4.16 6.11
N TYR A 121 4.16 3.66 6.82
CA TYR A 121 5.39 4.39 7.10
C TYR A 121 6.23 4.59 5.84
N LEU A 122 6.31 3.55 5.00
CA LEU A 122 6.99 3.61 3.71
C LEU A 122 6.20 4.46 2.73
N CYS A 123 4.90 4.20 2.57
CA CYS A 123 4.04 4.97 1.68
C CYS A 123 4.11 6.47 2.00
N ARG A 124 4.02 6.85 3.28
CA ARG A 124 4.14 8.26 3.70
C ARG A 124 5.56 8.83 3.60
N PHE A 125 6.59 8.01 3.38
CA PHE A 125 7.95 8.48 3.06
C PHE A 125 8.02 9.08 1.67
N GLN A 126 7.39 8.41 0.70
CA GLN A 126 7.28 8.92 -0.65
C GLN A 126 5.83 8.90 -1.12
N TYR A 127 5.03 9.80 -0.54
CA TYR A 127 3.57 9.69 -0.63
C TYR A 127 3.05 9.99 -2.02
N GLU A 128 3.62 10.96 -2.71
CA GLU A 128 3.23 11.31 -4.08
C GLU A 128 3.40 10.12 -5.03
N GLY A 129 4.58 9.50 -5.03
CA GLY A 129 4.87 8.34 -5.87
C GLY A 129 4.00 7.13 -5.52
N CYS A 130 3.84 6.83 -4.23
CA CYS A 130 3.03 5.69 -3.79
C CYS A 130 1.54 5.90 -4.07
N SER A 131 0.99 7.09 -3.79
CA SER A 131 -0.41 7.42 -4.04
C SER A 131 -0.74 7.38 -5.53
N SER A 132 0.12 7.97 -6.37
CA SER A 132 -0.03 7.94 -7.82
C SER A 132 -0.08 6.51 -8.38
N TYR A 133 0.81 5.64 -7.88
CA TYR A 133 0.79 4.23 -8.25
C TYR A 133 -0.48 3.50 -7.79
N LEU A 134 -0.89 3.69 -6.54
CA LEU A 134 -2.09 3.07 -5.98
C LEU A 134 -3.34 3.43 -6.80
N MET A 135 -3.48 4.71 -7.17
CA MET A 135 -4.55 5.18 -8.04
C MET A 135 -4.48 4.56 -9.44
N LYS A 136 -3.27 4.52 -10.04
CA LYS A 136 -3.05 3.92 -11.36
C LYS A 136 -3.45 2.45 -11.44
N ILE A 137 -3.26 1.68 -10.37
CA ILE A 137 -3.65 0.27 -10.33
C ILE A 137 -5.13 0.07 -10.04
N VAL A 138 -5.70 0.83 -9.10
CA VAL A 138 -7.09 0.62 -8.70
C VAL A 138 -8.08 1.10 -9.77
N GLU A 139 -7.75 2.16 -10.50
CA GLU A 139 -8.63 2.75 -11.51
C GLU A 139 -9.09 1.75 -12.59
N PRO A 140 -8.22 0.99 -13.28
CA PRO A 140 -8.68 -0.03 -14.22
C PRO A 140 -9.49 -1.15 -13.57
N ILE A 141 -9.18 -1.52 -12.31
CA ILE A 141 -9.93 -2.54 -11.56
C ILE A 141 -11.36 -2.04 -11.26
N MET A 142 -11.49 -0.77 -10.86
CA MET A 142 -12.78 -0.11 -10.65
C MET A 142 -13.61 -0.04 -11.93
N GLN A 143 -12.99 0.31 -13.07
CA GLN A 143 -13.69 0.39 -14.34
C GLN A 143 -14.19 -0.99 -14.79
N SER A 144 -13.38 -2.05 -14.60
CA SER A 144 -13.81 -3.43 -14.84
C SER A 144 -14.98 -3.82 -13.93
N TYR A 145 -14.89 -3.54 -12.63
CA TYR A 145 -15.97 -3.80 -11.68
C TYR A 145 -17.27 -3.07 -12.05
N MET A 146 -17.19 -1.79 -12.40
CA MET A 146 -18.35 -1.00 -12.84
C MET A 146 -18.98 -1.56 -14.11
N LYS A 147 -18.16 -1.98 -15.08
CA LYS A 147 -18.66 -2.57 -16.32
C LYS A 147 -19.36 -3.90 -16.05
N GLU A 148 -18.77 -4.75 -15.21
CA GLU A 148 -19.33 -6.04 -14.83
C GLU A 148 -20.61 -5.89 -13.99
N ALA A 149 -20.64 -4.95 -13.04
CA ALA A 149 -21.82 -4.67 -12.21
C ALA A 149 -23.01 -4.12 -13.01
N ASN A 150 -22.76 -3.43 -14.12
CA ASN A 150 -23.80 -2.91 -15.01
C ASN A 150 -24.28 -3.91 -16.06
N LEU A 151 -23.52 -4.98 -16.33
CA LEU A 151 -23.91 -6.02 -17.27
C LEU A 151 -24.92 -6.95 -16.58
N GLN A 152 -26.19 -6.92 -17.04
CA GLN A 152 -27.29 -7.80 -16.60
C GLN A 152 -27.14 -9.25 -17.12
N ILE A 153 -25.91 -9.72 -17.28
CA ILE A 153 -25.60 -11.06 -17.80
C ILE A 153 -25.01 -11.84 -16.62
N PRO A 154 -25.42 -13.09 -16.36
CA PRO A 154 -24.76 -13.94 -15.38
C PRO A 154 -23.36 -14.27 -15.89
N MET A 155 -22.42 -13.36 -15.63
CA MET A 155 -21.01 -13.49 -15.91
C MET A 155 -20.37 -14.33 -14.80
N ASP A 156 -19.32 -15.08 -15.16
CA ASP A 156 -18.63 -16.01 -14.27
C ASP A 156 -18.36 -15.37 -12.90
N SER A 157 -18.97 -15.94 -11.85
CA SER A 157 -18.88 -15.41 -10.48
C SER A 157 -17.45 -15.32 -9.96
N TYR A 158 -16.53 -16.06 -10.60
CA TYR A 158 -15.13 -16.14 -10.25
C TYR A 158 -14.35 -14.85 -10.57
N GLU A 159 -14.45 -14.31 -11.79
CA GLU A 159 -13.73 -13.08 -12.18
C GLU A 159 -14.23 -11.86 -11.41
N LEU A 160 -15.54 -11.82 -11.14
CA LEU A 160 -16.12 -10.77 -10.28
C LEU A 160 -15.59 -10.88 -8.84
N SER A 161 -15.49 -12.11 -8.30
CA SER A 161 -14.94 -12.35 -6.96
C SER A 161 -13.47 -11.92 -6.85
N ILE A 162 -12.65 -12.18 -7.88
CA ILE A 162 -11.25 -11.71 -7.92
C ILE A 162 -11.21 -10.18 -7.89
N THR A 163 -12.03 -9.54 -8.73
CA THR A 163 -12.12 -8.07 -8.78
C THR A 163 -12.55 -7.49 -7.43
N GLU A 164 -13.58 -8.06 -6.80
CA GLU A 164 -14.03 -7.65 -5.46
C GLU A 164 -12.94 -7.84 -4.40
N SER A 165 -12.21 -8.95 -4.44
CA SER A 165 -11.11 -9.23 -3.51
C SER A 165 -9.97 -8.22 -3.66
N LYS A 166 -9.59 -7.86 -4.90
CA LYS A 166 -8.59 -6.81 -5.16
C LYS A 166 -9.03 -5.44 -4.62
N LEU A 167 -10.30 -5.09 -4.80
CA LEU A 167 -10.87 -3.84 -4.27
C LEU A 167 -10.97 -3.83 -2.74
N ALA A 168 -11.26 -4.98 -2.12
CA ALA A 168 -11.23 -5.14 -0.66
C ALA A 168 -9.81 -4.92 -0.12
N TRP A 169 -8.81 -5.57 -0.71
CA TRP A 169 -7.40 -5.36 -0.36
C TRP A 169 -6.98 -3.90 -0.50
N PHE A 170 -7.36 -3.24 -1.59
CA PHE A 170 -7.11 -1.81 -1.77
C PHE A 170 -7.74 -0.98 -0.65
N THR A 171 -8.99 -1.26 -0.28
CA THR A 171 -9.69 -0.57 0.80
C THR A 171 -8.96 -0.73 2.14
N HIS A 172 -8.47 -1.93 2.44
CA HIS A 172 -7.67 -2.18 3.64
C HIS A 172 -6.32 -1.45 3.64
N ILE A 173 -5.63 -1.40 2.49
CA ILE A 173 -4.40 -0.62 2.32
C ILE A 173 -4.66 0.86 2.61
N VAL A 174 -5.70 1.46 2.00
CA VAL A 174 -6.06 2.87 2.22
C VAL A 174 -6.42 3.10 3.68
N ALA A 175 -7.21 2.23 4.30
CA ALA A 175 -7.54 2.33 5.73
C ALA A 175 -6.28 2.31 6.61
N ALA A 176 -5.30 1.45 6.32
CA ALA A 176 -4.03 1.41 7.04
C ALA A 176 -3.23 2.72 6.88
N ILE A 177 -3.16 3.28 5.67
CA ILE A 177 -2.47 4.55 5.40
C ILE A 177 -3.12 5.71 6.16
N LEU A 178 -4.45 5.77 6.17
CA LEU A 178 -5.20 6.85 6.83
C LEU A 178 -5.14 6.74 8.36
N LYS A 179 -5.14 5.52 8.92
CA LYS A 179 -4.99 5.27 10.37
C LYS A 179 -3.68 5.86 10.91
N THR A 180 -2.60 5.79 10.12
CA THR A 180 -1.27 6.29 10.51
C THR A 180 -1.14 7.81 10.51
N LYS A 181 -2.14 8.57 10.02
CA LYS A 181 -2.19 10.04 10.12
C LYS A 181 -2.09 10.56 11.55
N GLN A 182 -2.44 9.74 12.55
CA GLN A 182 -2.34 10.08 13.97
C GLN A 182 -0.90 10.04 14.52
N MET A 183 0.09 9.61 13.73
CA MET A 183 1.50 9.55 14.13
C MET A 183 2.20 10.87 13.77
N SER A 184 2.75 11.55 14.78
CA SER A 184 3.46 12.84 14.67
C SER A 184 4.55 12.83 13.57
N GLY A 185 4.56 13.83 12.68
CA GLY A 185 5.66 14.07 11.71
C GLY A 185 5.29 14.09 10.23
N PHE A 186 4.03 13.82 9.86
CA PHE A 186 3.58 13.66 8.46
C PHE A 186 2.61 14.73 7.95
N SER A 187 2.39 15.80 8.71
CA SER A 187 1.41 16.85 8.40
C SER A 187 2.03 17.90 7.48
N GLY A 188 1.78 17.74 6.18
CA GLY A 188 1.98 18.76 5.15
C GLY A 188 0.74 18.87 4.28
N GLU A 189 0.42 20.07 3.80
CA GLU A 189 -0.78 20.35 2.97
C GLU A 189 -0.87 19.43 1.74
N SER A 190 0.26 19.09 1.11
CA SER A 190 0.31 18.15 -0.01
C SER A 190 -0.15 16.73 0.36
N HIS A 191 0.15 16.26 1.58
CA HIS A 191 -0.28 14.94 2.04
C HIS A 191 -1.79 14.91 2.33
N GLU A 192 -2.41 16.03 2.69
CA GLU A 192 -3.86 16.07 2.91
C GLU A 192 -4.65 15.96 1.61
N ILE A 193 -4.13 16.54 0.53
CA ILE A 193 -4.70 16.39 -0.82
C ILE A 193 -4.64 14.93 -1.26
N LEU A 194 -3.49 14.27 -1.09
CA LEU A 194 -3.32 12.86 -1.41
C LEU A 194 -4.21 11.95 -0.55
N ASP A 195 -4.32 12.23 0.76
CA ASP A 195 -5.28 11.55 1.65
C ASP A 195 -6.71 11.67 1.11
N ALA A 196 -7.11 12.87 0.65
CA ALA A 196 -8.44 13.11 0.13
C ALA A 196 -8.69 12.36 -1.20
N GLU A 197 -7.69 12.31 -2.08
CA GLU A 197 -7.77 11.61 -3.36
C GLU A 197 -7.99 10.10 -3.18
N ILE A 198 -7.14 9.44 -2.39
CA ILE A 198 -7.28 8.00 -2.13
C ILE A 198 -8.57 7.67 -1.35
N SER A 199 -9.00 8.58 -0.45
CA SER A 199 -10.27 8.42 0.28
C SER A 199 -11.48 8.54 -0.63
N ALA A 200 -11.46 9.50 -1.57
CA ALA A 200 -12.54 9.69 -2.54
C ALA A 200 -12.72 8.45 -3.42
N CYS A 201 -11.62 7.80 -3.82
CA CYS A 201 -11.64 6.55 -4.56
C CYS A 201 -12.37 5.43 -3.79
N VAL A 202 -12.02 5.21 -2.52
CA VAL A 202 -12.71 4.21 -1.67
C VAL A 202 -14.18 4.56 -1.46
N LEU A 203 -14.53 5.83 -1.29
CA LEU A 203 -15.93 6.25 -1.15
C LEU A 203 -16.74 6.04 -2.44
N GLN A 204 -16.11 6.20 -3.62
CA GLN A 204 -16.76 5.87 -4.89
C GLN A 204 -17.10 4.38 -4.97
N LEU A 205 -16.21 3.50 -4.48
CA LEU A 205 -16.49 2.06 -4.42
C LEU A 205 -17.76 1.73 -3.64
N VAL A 206 -17.98 2.38 -2.48
CA VAL A 206 -19.19 2.17 -1.67
C VAL A 206 -20.46 2.44 -2.46
N ASN A 207 -20.50 3.56 -3.21
CA ASN A 207 -21.66 3.91 -4.03
C ASN A 207 -21.89 2.91 -5.18
N ILE A 208 -20.81 2.40 -5.79
CA ILE A 208 -20.89 1.45 -6.89
C ILE A 208 -21.42 0.11 -6.38
N SER A 209 -20.89 -0.38 -5.26
CA SER A 209 -21.34 -1.62 -4.63
C SER A 209 -22.81 -1.56 -4.20
N ASP A 210 -23.27 -0.44 -3.65
CA ASP A 210 -24.68 -0.26 -3.26
C ASP A 210 -25.63 -0.28 -4.48
N SER A 211 -25.25 0.37 -5.58
CA SER A 211 -26.03 0.34 -6.82
C SER A 211 -26.09 -1.05 -7.48
N GLY A 212 -25.00 -1.83 -7.37
CA GLY A 212 -24.93 -3.22 -7.83
C GLY A 212 -25.81 -4.17 -7.01
N ILE A 213 -25.84 -4.01 -5.68
CA ILE A 213 -26.74 -4.78 -4.80
C ILE A 213 -28.20 -4.45 -5.12
N HIS A 214 -28.53 -3.16 -5.32
CA HIS A 214 -29.90 -2.77 -5.60
C HIS A 214 -30.41 -3.37 -6.92
N ASN A 215 -29.58 -3.37 -7.97
CA ASN A 215 -29.89 -4.00 -9.26
C ASN A 215 -30.07 -5.53 -9.14
N LYS A 216 -29.20 -6.22 -8.38
CA LYS A 216 -29.34 -7.67 -8.15
C LYS A 216 -30.62 -8.02 -7.38
N VAL A 217 -31.00 -7.21 -6.38
CA VAL A 217 -32.25 -7.39 -5.61
C VAL A 217 -33.48 -7.10 -6.47
N TYR A 218 -33.43 -6.10 -7.35
CA TYR A 218 -34.51 -5.85 -8.32
C TYR A 218 -34.63 -6.96 -9.35
N GLU A 219 -33.54 -7.46 -9.92
CA GLU A 219 -33.53 -8.61 -10.83
C GLU A 219 -34.10 -9.86 -10.16
N TYR A 220 -33.65 -10.18 -8.95
CA TYR A 220 -34.16 -11.33 -8.21
C TYR A 220 -35.65 -11.18 -7.89
N SER A 221 -36.11 -9.98 -7.53
CA SER A 221 -37.53 -9.69 -7.34
C SER A 221 -38.32 -9.73 -8.66
N ARG A 222 -37.74 -9.26 -9.77
CA ARG A 222 -38.35 -9.28 -11.10
C ARG A 222 -38.53 -10.70 -11.62
N ILE A 223 -37.52 -11.56 -11.45
CA ILE A 223 -37.54 -12.98 -11.83
C ILE A 223 -38.47 -13.77 -10.91
N LYS A 224 -38.42 -13.53 -9.59
CA LYS A 224 -39.20 -14.29 -8.59
C LYS A 224 -40.68 -13.89 -8.52
N PHE A 225 -41.01 -12.63 -8.86
CA PHE A 225 -42.38 -12.12 -8.85
C PHE A 225 -42.97 -11.84 -10.24
N GLY A 226 -42.22 -12.08 -11.33
CA GLY A 226 -42.73 -12.04 -12.70
C GLY A 226 -43.33 -10.69 -13.12
N VAL A 227 -42.83 -9.58 -12.58
CA VAL A 227 -43.43 -8.25 -12.83
C VAL A 227 -42.73 -7.56 -14.00
N SER A 228 -43.32 -7.68 -15.19
CA SER A 228 -42.97 -6.87 -16.36
C SER A 228 -43.67 -5.51 -16.28
N TYR A 229 -42.94 -4.47 -15.84
CA TYR A 229 -43.35 -3.11 -16.17
C TYR A 229 -42.68 -2.73 -17.50
N ASN A 230 -43.49 -2.70 -18.57
CA ASN A 230 -43.12 -2.00 -19.79
C ASN A 230 -43.16 -0.50 -19.50
N ILE A 231 -42.03 0.17 -19.64
CA ILE A 231 -41.95 1.60 -19.96
C ILE A 231 -41.23 1.70 -21.29
#